data_AF-A0A5W9UGA3-F1
#
_entry.id   AF-A0A5W9UGA3-F1
#
_cell.length_a   1.000
_cell.length_b   1.000
_cell.length_c   1.000
_cell.angle_alpha   90.00
_cell.angle_beta   90.00
_cell.angle_gamma   90.00
#
_symmetry.space_group_name_H-M   'P 1'
#
loop_
_entity.id
_entity.type
_entity.pdbx_description
1 polymer ?
#
loop_
_entity_poly.entity_id
_entity_poly.type
_entity_poly.pdbx_seq_one_letter_code
_entity_poly.pdbx_strand_id
1 'polypeptide(L)'
;MAGTVWNDVNTGREVFSMTHLHPQLHKVEVSGVLVEIEISFGFHVFTDQKQVGKVMSFRGETRHFCQERYEGSKTIVQRILSAIENGEYITAFISKGQGQRYYHLNHHDDFILMEIRKPQGKDNCLRIHVVTAYTMDEWGVVNKGRNLKFRYVLEQRLQGKKIV
;
A
#
# COMPACT_ATOMS: atom_id res chain seq x y z
N MET A 1 -10.24 -7.48 -11.59
CA MET A 1 -9.35 -6.91 -10.56
C MET A 1 -8.27 -7.94 -10.25
N ALA A 2 -7.02 -7.55 -10.01
CA ALA A 2 -5.93 -8.54 -9.79
C ALA A 2 -5.25 -8.43 -8.42
N GLY A 3 -5.83 -7.65 -7.50
CA GLY A 3 -5.45 -7.69 -6.07
C GLY A 3 -6.09 -8.86 -5.33
N THR A 4 -5.56 -9.18 -4.15
CA THR A 4 -6.06 -10.26 -3.30
C THR A 4 -7.38 -9.87 -2.65
N VAL A 5 -8.38 -10.75 -2.71
CA VAL A 5 -9.59 -10.67 -1.87
C VAL A 5 -9.30 -11.48 -0.61
N TRP A 6 -9.31 -10.82 0.54
CA TRP A 6 -8.99 -11.43 1.83
C TRP A 6 -10.25 -11.98 2.48
N ASN A 7 -10.16 -13.20 3.01
CA ASN A 7 -11.23 -13.79 3.82
C ASN A 7 -11.23 -13.16 5.22
N ASP A 8 -12.42 -13.04 5.80
CA ASP A 8 -12.59 -12.60 7.17
C ASP A 8 -11.77 -13.45 8.15
N VAL A 9 -11.22 -12.79 9.17
CA VAL A 9 -10.37 -13.44 10.17
C VAL A 9 -11.19 -13.74 11.42
N ASN A 10 -11.50 -15.02 11.62
CA ASN A 10 -12.12 -15.49 12.86
C ASN A 10 -11.05 -15.90 13.87
N THR A 11 -10.92 -15.20 14.99
CA THR A 11 -9.94 -15.49 16.06
C THR A 11 -10.45 -16.47 17.12
N GLY A 12 -11.69 -16.94 16.98
CA GLY A 12 -12.43 -17.73 17.99
C GLY A 12 -13.16 -16.87 19.02
N ARG A 13 -12.74 -15.61 19.20
CA ARG A 13 -13.41 -14.63 20.08
C ARG A 13 -14.22 -13.60 19.29
N GLU A 14 -13.72 -13.22 18.12
CA GLU A 14 -14.30 -12.19 17.27
C GLU A 14 -14.04 -12.53 15.80
N VAL A 15 -14.87 -11.98 14.92
CA VAL A 15 -14.71 -12.06 13.47
C VAL A 15 -14.38 -10.66 12.95
N PHE A 16 -13.19 -10.52 12.36
CA PHE A 16 -12.72 -9.28 11.75
C PHE A 16 -13.00 -9.30 10.25
N SER A 17 -13.84 -8.38 9.77
CA SER A 17 -14.13 -8.30 8.33
C SER A 17 -12.97 -7.72 7.55
N MET A 18 -12.58 -8.37 6.45
CA MET A 18 -11.45 -7.96 5.63
C MET A 18 -11.86 -7.18 4.37
N THR A 19 -13.14 -6.81 4.27
CA THR A 19 -13.74 -6.19 3.08
C THR A 19 -13.07 -4.87 2.70
N HIS A 20 -12.65 -4.05 3.67
CA HIS A 20 -11.92 -2.80 3.38
C HIS A 20 -10.53 -3.03 2.77
N LEU A 21 -10.00 -4.26 2.84
CA LEU A 21 -8.73 -4.65 2.23
C LEU A 21 -8.91 -5.34 0.87
N HIS A 22 -10.14 -5.47 0.38
CA HIS A 22 -10.38 -5.93 -0.99
C HIS A 22 -9.92 -4.85 -1.97
N PRO A 23 -9.63 -5.21 -3.24
CA PRO A 23 -9.22 -4.22 -4.23
C PRO A 23 -10.31 -3.17 -4.47
N GLN A 24 -9.95 -1.90 -4.41
CA GLN A 24 -10.87 -0.77 -4.59
C GLN A 24 -10.42 0.09 -5.76
N LEU A 25 -11.37 0.62 -6.53
CA LEU A 25 -11.11 1.53 -7.65
C LEU A 25 -11.48 2.95 -7.24
N HIS A 26 -10.55 3.88 -7.43
CA HIS A 26 -10.75 5.30 -7.18
C HIS A 26 -10.38 6.09 -8.42
N LYS A 27 -11.09 7.19 -8.68
CA LYS A 27 -10.76 8.10 -9.77
C LYS A 27 -10.05 9.31 -9.19
N VAL A 28 -8.89 9.64 -9.74
CA VAL A 28 -8.07 10.76 -9.30
C VAL A 28 -7.62 11.55 -10.52
N GLU A 29 -7.64 12.88 -10.43
CA GLU A 29 -7.08 13.73 -11.47
C GLU A 29 -5.55 13.85 -11.32
N VAL A 30 -4.84 13.52 -12.39
CA VAL A 30 -3.38 13.61 -12.47
C VAL A 30 -3.03 14.42 -13.71
N SER A 31 -2.55 15.66 -13.52
CA SER A 31 -2.19 16.58 -14.61
C SER A 31 -3.29 16.75 -15.67
N GLY A 32 -4.53 16.98 -15.22
CA GLY A 32 -5.69 17.18 -16.08
C GLY A 32 -6.26 15.91 -16.72
N VAL A 33 -5.69 14.74 -16.42
CA VAL A 33 -6.19 13.43 -16.89
C VAL A 33 -6.87 12.71 -15.74
N LEU A 34 -8.10 12.24 -15.97
CA LEU A 34 -8.80 11.38 -15.03
C LEU A 34 -8.23 9.96 -15.08
N VAL A 35 -7.63 9.53 -13.97
CA VAL A 35 -6.92 8.26 -13.86
C VAL A 35 -7.66 7.35 -12.88
N GLU A 36 -7.89 6.11 -13.28
CA GLU A 36 -8.42 5.07 -12.40
C GLU A 36 -7.28 4.39 -11.64
N ILE A 37 -7.29 4.49 -10.31
CA ILE A 37 -6.32 3.88 -9.41
C ILE A 37 -6.97 2.68 -8.72
N GLU A 38 -6.47 1.48 -9.00
CA GLU A 38 -6.79 0.28 -8.22
C GLU A 38 -5.85 0.20 -7.01
N ILE A 39 -6.41 0.32 -5.80
CA ILE A 39 -5.67 0.14 -4.54
C ILE A 39 -5.89 -1.31 -4.05
N SER A 40 -4.80 -2.00 -3.70
CA SER A 40 -4.84 -3.38 -3.22
C SER A 40 -3.85 -3.59 -2.07
N PHE A 41 -4.09 -4.60 -1.25
CA PHE A 41 -3.35 -4.78 0.00
C PHE A 41 -2.62 -6.12 0.08
N GLY A 42 -1.39 -6.07 0.57
CA GLY A 42 -0.52 -7.21 0.84
C GLY A 42 -0.79 -7.83 2.21
N PHE A 43 -0.24 -9.02 2.41
CA PHE A 43 -0.45 -9.81 3.62
C PHE A 43 0.07 -9.10 4.90
N HIS A 44 1.12 -8.29 4.78
CA HIS A 44 1.77 -7.63 5.93
C HIS A 44 1.01 -6.40 6.44
N VAL A 45 -0.04 -5.98 5.75
CA VAL A 45 -0.87 -4.82 6.15
C VAL A 45 -1.66 -5.10 7.42
N PHE A 46 -1.98 -6.36 7.71
CA PHE A 46 -2.78 -6.76 8.88
C PHE A 46 -2.16 -7.92 9.67
N THR A 47 -0.92 -8.30 9.35
CA THR A 47 -0.21 -9.38 10.03
C THR A 47 1.18 -8.95 10.47
N ASP A 48 1.69 -9.59 11.52
CA ASP A 48 3.01 -9.36 12.06
C ASP A 48 3.73 -10.68 12.40
N GLN A 49 5.06 -10.65 12.45
CA GLN A 49 5.90 -11.79 12.81
C GLN A 49 6.08 -11.94 14.33
N LYS A 50 5.88 -10.88 15.11
CA LYS A 50 6.28 -10.84 16.53
C LYS A 50 5.13 -10.95 17.54
N GLN A 51 3.91 -11.14 17.07
CA GLN A 51 2.69 -11.12 17.90
C GLN A 51 2.11 -12.52 18.14
N VAL A 52 1.32 -12.68 19.22
CA VAL A 52 0.68 -13.95 19.64
C VAL A 52 -0.70 -14.16 18.99
N GLY A 53 -0.94 -13.53 17.84
CA GLY A 53 -2.23 -13.57 17.16
C GLY A 53 -2.54 -14.91 16.47
N LYS A 54 -3.71 -15.01 15.84
CA LYS A 54 -4.06 -16.19 15.02
C LYS A 54 -3.03 -16.39 13.91
N VAL A 55 -2.48 -17.60 13.81
CA VAL A 55 -1.57 -17.98 12.72
C VAL A 55 -2.30 -17.93 11.39
N MET A 56 -1.69 -17.27 10.40
CA MET A 56 -2.17 -17.15 9.04
C MET A 56 -1.05 -17.47 8.07
N SER A 57 -1.38 -18.10 6.94
CA SER A 57 -0.41 -18.43 5.90
C SER A 57 -0.89 -17.92 4.54
N PHE A 58 0.02 -17.30 3.79
CA PHE A 58 -0.25 -16.81 2.44
C PHE A 58 1.02 -16.89 1.60
N ARG A 59 0.94 -17.53 0.42
CA ARG A 59 2.05 -17.68 -0.54
C ARG A 59 3.36 -18.21 0.10
N GLY A 60 3.24 -19.18 1.00
CA GLY A 60 4.39 -19.81 1.67
C GLY A 60 4.96 -19.03 2.85
N GLU A 61 4.44 -17.84 3.16
CA GLU A 61 4.79 -17.10 4.36
C GLU A 61 3.76 -17.37 5.47
N THR A 62 4.24 -17.51 6.72
CA THR A 62 3.41 -17.67 7.91
C THR A 62 3.65 -16.51 8.86
N ARG A 63 2.57 -15.86 9.29
CA ARG A 63 2.56 -14.70 10.21
C ARG A 63 1.37 -14.81 11.16
N HIS A 64 1.27 -13.87 12.11
CA HIS A 64 0.16 -13.79 13.04
C HIS A 64 -0.74 -12.60 12.71
N PHE A 65 -2.05 -12.77 12.80
CA PHE A 65 -3.00 -11.67 12.72
C PHE A 65 -2.68 -10.62 13.79
N CYS A 66 -2.60 -9.36 13.38
CA CYS A 66 -2.30 -8.24 14.27
C CYS A 66 -3.45 -7.25 14.23
N GLN A 67 -4.20 -7.17 15.33
CA GLN A 67 -5.39 -6.32 15.42
C GLN A 67 -5.05 -4.83 15.26
N GLU A 68 -3.94 -4.37 15.81
CA GLU A 68 -3.49 -2.99 15.66
C GLU A 68 -3.23 -2.64 14.19
N ARG A 69 -2.48 -3.48 13.47
CA ARG A 69 -2.26 -3.32 12.03
C ARG A 69 -3.57 -3.37 11.24
N TYR A 70 -4.48 -4.27 11.61
CA TYR A 70 -5.82 -4.34 11.02
C TYR A 70 -6.60 -3.03 11.23
N GLU A 71 -6.61 -2.47 12.44
CA GLU A 71 -7.29 -1.21 12.73
C GLU A 71 -6.65 -0.04 11.98
N GLY A 72 -5.32 0.07 12.02
CA GLY A 72 -4.58 1.09 11.26
C GLY A 72 -4.84 1.01 9.76
N SER A 73 -5.06 -0.20 9.24
CA SER A 73 -5.30 -0.42 7.81
C SER A 73 -6.57 0.22 7.26
N LYS A 74 -7.58 0.47 8.12
CA LYS A 74 -8.86 1.08 7.72
C LYS A 74 -8.70 2.50 7.19
N THR A 75 -7.62 3.19 7.54
CA THR A 75 -7.37 4.58 7.14
C THR A 75 -6.48 4.72 5.89
N ILE A 76 -5.83 3.63 5.45
CA ILE A 76 -4.77 3.69 4.42
C ILE A 76 -5.29 4.25 3.08
N VAL A 77 -6.47 3.83 2.63
CA VAL A 77 -7.05 4.30 1.36
C VAL A 77 -7.19 5.82 1.38
N GLN A 78 -7.87 6.35 2.40
CA GLN A 78 -8.07 7.78 2.55
C GLN A 78 -6.72 8.53 2.59
N ARG A 79 -5.75 8.00 3.34
CA ARG A 79 -4.42 8.61 3.44
C ARG A 79 -3.68 8.66 2.10
N ILE A 80 -3.74 7.59 1.30
CA ILE A 80 -3.14 7.58 -0.05
C ILE A 80 -3.81 8.63 -0.93
N LEU A 81 -5.14 8.69 -0.93
CA LEU A 81 -5.89 9.63 -1.77
C LEU A 81 -5.61 11.09 -1.36
N SER A 82 -5.67 11.40 -0.06
CA SER A 82 -5.32 12.72 0.46
C SER A 82 -3.88 13.12 0.13
N ALA A 83 -2.91 12.21 0.26
CA ALA A 83 -1.53 12.49 -0.11
C ALA A 83 -1.37 12.83 -1.60
N ILE A 84 -2.12 12.16 -2.49
CA ILE A 84 -2.14 12.49 -3.92
C ILE A 84 -2.79 13.86 -4.15
N GLU A 85 -3.94 14.12 -3.52
CA GLU A 85 -4.71 15.35 -3.67
C GLU A 85 -3.95 16.59 -3.19
N ASN A 86 -3.32 16.47 -2.02
CA ASN A 86 -2.49 17.50 -1.39
C ASN A 86 -1.14 17.69 -2.09
N GLY A 87 -0.80 16.83 -3.04
CA GLY A 87 0.49 16.88 -3.75
C GLY A 87 1.68 16.59 -2.83
N GLU A 88 1.49 15.71 -1.86
CA GLU A 88 2.53 15.27 -0.91
C GLU A 88 3.65 14.52 -1.64
N TYR A 89 4.72 14.23 -0.90
CA TYR A 89 5.90 13.59 -1.44
C TYR A 89 6.01 12.14 -0.99
N ILE A 90 6.46 11.27 -1.90
CA ILE A 90 6.80 9.88 -1.62
C ILE A 90 8.27 9.64 -1.92
N THR A 91 8.89 8.77 -1.14
CA THR A 91 10.28 8.39 -1.37
C THR A 91 10.34 7.19 -2.30
N ALA A 92 11.02 7.33 -3.43
CA ALA A 92 11.29 6.26 -4.38
C ALA A 92 12.64 5.60 -4.10
N PHE A 93 12.67 4.27 -4.10
CA PHE A 93 13.90 3.49 -3.92
C PHE A 93 13.82 2.14 -4.67
N ILE A 94 14.98 1.51 -4.88
CA ILE A 94 15.07 0.17 -5.48
C ILE A 94 15.25 -0.85 -4.36
N SER A 95 14.30 -1.77 -4.23
CA SER A 95 14.39 -2.88 -3.30
C SER A 95 15.13 -4.04 -3.98
N LYS A 96 16.14 -4.60 -3.30
CA LYS A 96 16.96 -5.71 -3.82
C LYS A 96 16.07 -6.88 -4.27
N GLY A 97 16.11 -7.21 -5.56
CA GLY A 97 15.35 -8.32 -6.15
C GLY A 97 13.83 -8.11 -6.28
N GLN A 98 13.27 -7.00 -5.78
CA GLN A 98 11.82 -6.74 -5.75
C GLN A 98 11.41 -5.55 -6.62
N GLY A 99 12.38 -4.90 -7.27
CA GLY A 99 12.14 -3.77 -8.17
C GLY A 99 11.91 -2.45 -7.44
N GLN A 100 11.21 -1.54 -8.11
CA GLN A 100 11.02 -0.18 -7.60
C GLN A 100 9.85 -0.10 -6.62
N ARG A 101 10.14 0.44 -5.44
CA ARG A 101 9.16 0.68 -4.38
C ARG A 101 9.11 2.14 -3.98
N TYR A 102 8.03 2.47 -3.30
CA TYR A 102 7.77 3.80 -2.79
C TYR A 102 7.31 3.69 -1.36
N TYR A 103 7.65 4.67 -0.54
CA TYR A 103 6.97 4.83 0.73
C TYR A 103 6.50 6.25 0.94
N HIS A 104 5.38 6.35 1.64
CA HIS A 104 4.87 7.59 2.19
C HIS A 104 5.11 7.58 3.70
N LEU A 105 5.60 8.70 4.24
CA LEU A 105 5.76 8.93 5.67
C LEU A 105 5.07 10.26 5.98
N ASN A 106 4.06 10.25 6.84
CA ASN A 106 3.35 11.46 7.25
C ASN A 106 3.93 12.03 8.56
N HIS A 107 3.39 13.16 9.01
CA HIS A 107 3.81 13.83 10.25
C HIS A 107 3.48 13.07 11.54
N HIS A 108 2.67 12.02 11.47
CA HIS A 108 2.34 11.14 12.59
C HIS A 108 3.19 9.87 12.59
N ASP A 109 4.33 9.89 11.89
CA ASP A 109 5.27 8.77 11.79
C ASP A 109 4.66 7.48 11.20
N ASP A 110 3.49 7.58 10.56
CA ASP A 110 2.89 6.44 9.90
C ASP A 110 3.53 6.18 8.55
N PHE A 111 4.01 4.96 8.38
CA PHE A 111 4.69 4.48 7.19
C PHE A 111 3.76 3.64 6.32
N ILE A 112 3.72 3.93 5.01
CA ILE A 112 3.01 3.12 4.01
C ILE A 112 4.02 2.76 2.92
N LEU A 113 4.37 1.47 2.81
CA LEU A 113 5.18 0.95 1.72
C LEU A 113 4.29 0.45 0.59
N MET A 114 4.60 0.86 -0.64
CA MET A 114 3.79 0.56 -1.81
C MET A 114 4.59 0.31 -3.08
N GLU A 115 3.95 -0.38 -4.01
CA GLU A 115 4.40 -0.58 -5.39
C GLU A 115 3.37 0.06 -6.33
N ILE A 116 3.85 0.85 -7.29
CA ILE A 116 3.00 1.56 -8.26
C ILE A 116 3.34 1.06 -9.66
N ARG A 117 2.32 0.55 -10.38
CA ARG A 117 2.50 0.00 -11.73
C ARG A 117 1.32 0.30 -12.64
N LYS A 118 1.57 0.42 -13.94
CA LYS A 118 0.53 0.45 -14.98
C LYS A 118 0.13 -0.99 -15.32
N PRO A 119 -1.16 -1.36 -15.22
CA PRO A 119 -1.63 -2.66 -15.71
C PRO A 119 -1.42 -2.79 -17.22
N GLN A 120 -1.06 -3.99 -17.68
CA GLN A 120 -0.89 -4.27 -19.11
C GLN A 120 -2.21 -4.10 -19.86
N GLY A 121 -2.18 -3.43 -21.01
CA GLY A 121 -3.35 -3.26 -21.89
C GLY A 121 -4.44 -2.33 -21.33
N LYS A 122 -4.16 -1.55 -20.27
CA LYS A 122 -5.07 -0.54 -19.75
C LYS A 122 -4.49 0.86 -19.89
N ASP A 123 -5.26 1.75 -20.48
CA ASP A 123 -4.97 3.19 -20.51
C ASP A 123 -5.56 3.90 -19.30
N ASN A 124 -4.94 5.00 -18.90
CA ASN A 124 -5.34 5.85 -17.77
C ASN A 124 -5.64 5.07 -16.48
N CYS A 125 -4.93 3.96 -16.27
CA CYS A 125 -5.11 3.10 -15.12
C CYS A 125 -3.77 2.82 -14.45
N LEU A 126 -3.75 2.95 -13.13
CA LEU A 126 -2.62 2.54 -12.28
C LEU A 126 -3.10 1.57 -11.22
N ARG A 127 -2.18 0.74 -10.74
CA ARG A 127 -2.36 -0.04 -9.53
C ARG A 127 -1.36 0.41 -8.48
N ILE A 128 -1.87 0.70 -7.29
CA ILE A 128 -1.10 0.87 -6.06
C ILE A 128 -1.29 -0.39 -5.23
N HIS A 129 -0.22 -1.13 -5.01
CA HIS A 129 -0.21 -2.27 -4.11
C HIS A 129 0.49 -1.88 -2.81
N VAL A 130 -0.27 -1.83 -1.71
CA VAL A 130 0.25 -1.56 -0.37
C VAL A 130 0.89 -2.84 0.16
N VAL A 131 2.21 -2.83 0.27
CA VAL A 131 2.98 -3.99 0.73
C VAL A 131 2.85 -4.16 2.23
N THR A 132 3.01 -3.07 2.99
CA THR A 132 2.90 -3.03 4.46
C THR A 132 2.61 -1.59 4.90
N ALA A 133 1.99 -1.43 6.06
CA ALA A 133 1.81 -0.14 6.71
C ALA A 133 1.81 -0.30 8.23
N TYR A 134 2.41 0.66 8.95
CA TYR A 134 2.53 0.69 10.41
C TYR A 134 3.08 2.05 10.89
N THR A 135 2.94 2.34 12.18
CA THR A 135 3.47 3.54 12.83
C THR A 135 4.94 3.32 13.24
N MET A 136 5.84 4.26 12.91
CA MET A 136 7.30 4.07 12.92
C MET A 136 7.95 4.12 14.30
N ASP A 137 7.24 4.68 15.28
CA ASP A 137 7.62 4.86 16.70
C ASP A 137 8.21 3.58 17.30
N GLU A 138 7.85 2.43 16.72
CA GLU A 138 8.19 1.12 17.21
C GLU A 138 9.20 0.31 16.31
N TRP A 139 9.51 0.70 15.06
CA TRP A 139 10.04 -0.30 14.08
C TRP A 139 11.14 0.09 13.04
N GLY A 140 11.80 1.26 13.12
CA GLY A 140 13.21 1.38 12.67
C GLY A 140 13.57 2.27 11.46
N VAL A 141 14.73 2.02 10.86
CA VAL A 141 15.36 2.88 9.82
C VAL A 141 14.74 2.60 8.44
N VAL A 142 14.17 3.63 7.81
CA VAL A 142 13.66 3.53 6.43
C VAL A 142 14.77 3.56 5.38
N ASN A 143 14.52 2.90 4.25
CA ASN A 143 15.45 2.93 3.11
C ASN A 143 15.65 4.36 2.62
N LYS A 144 16.90 4.78 2.44
CA LYS A 144 17.18 6.07 1.78
C LYS A 144 16.72 5.99 0.32
N GLY A 145 16.14 7.08 -0.17
CA GLY A 145 15.67 7.17 -1.55
C GLY A 145 15.46 8.61 -1.99
N ARG A 146 14.98 8.77 -3.22
CA ARG A 146 14.71 10.08 -3.82
C ARG A 146 13.30 10.52 -3.45
N ASN A 147 13.17 11.67 -2.79
CA ASN A 147 11.86 12.23 -2.46
C ASN A 147 11.25 12.93 -3.69
N LEU A 148 10.02 12.57 -4.05
CA LEU A 148 9.36 13.00 -5.28
C LEU A 148 7.90 13.32 -5.00
N LYS A 149 7.35 14.33 -5.68
CA LYS A 149 5.92 14.61 -5.64
C LYS A 149 5.15 13.36 -6.07
N PHE A 150 4.12 12.98 -5.31
CA PHE A 150 3.35 11.77 -5.59
C PHE A 150 2.72 11.83 -6.99
N ARG A 151 2.09 12.96 -7.34
CA ARG A 151 1.54 13.19 -8.70
C ARG A 151 2.57 13.01 -9.81
N TYR A 152 3.80 13.51 -9.65
CA TYR A 152 4.87 13.29 -10.63
C TYR A 152 5.18 11.80 -10.82
N VAL A 153 5.22 11.02 -9.75
CA VAL A 153 5.42 9.57 -9.85
C VAL A 153 4.26 8.91 -10.60
N LEU A 154 3.01 9.28 -10.33
CA LEU A 154 1.85 8.76 -11.04
C LEU A 154 1.92 9.07 -12.55
N GLU A 155 2.29 10.29 -12.92
CA GLU A 155 2.48 10.69 -14.34
C GLU A 155 3.52 9.83 -15.05
N GLN A 156 4.69 9.62 -14.44
CA GLN A 156 5.72 8.78 -15.03
C GLN A 156 5.25 7.34 -15.18
N ARG A 157 4.53 6.81 -14.18
CA ARG A 157 3.98 5.45 -14.22
C ARG A 157 2.89 5.27 -15.27
N LEU A 158 2.04 6.27 -15.51
CA LEU A 158 1.02 6.25 -16.56
C LEU A 158 1.62 6.14 -17.96
N GLN A 159 2.81 6.72 -18.16
CA GLN A 159 3.59 6.60 -19.38
C GLN A 159 4.40 5.29 -19.46
N GLY A 160 4.26 4.39 -18.47
CA GLY A 160 5.02 3.15 -18.39
C GLY A 160 6.49 3.34 -18.00
N LYS A 161 6.90 4.55 -17.60
CA LYS A 161 8.29 4.87 -17.25
C LYS A 161 8.64 4.38 -15.84
N LYS A 162 9.91 4.07 -15.64
CA LYS A 162 10.50 3.86 -14.31
C LYS A 162 11.07 5.17 -13.81
N ILE A 163 11.05 5.35 -12.48
CA ILE A 163 11.72 6.48 -11.85
C ILE A 163 13.16 6.02 -11.62
N VAL A 164 14.13 6.65 -12.28
CA VAL A 164 15.57 6.37 -12.12
C VAL A 164 16.18 7.34 -11.11
#